data_AF-A0A351SFJ1-F1
#
_entry.id   AF-A0A351SFJ1-F1
#
_cell.length_a   1.000
_cell.length_b   1.000
_cell.length_c   1.000
_cell.angle_alpha   90.00
_cell.angle_beta   90.00
_cell.angle_gamma   90.00
#
_symmetry.space_group_name_H-M   'P 1'
#
loop_
_entity.id
_entity.type
_entity.pdbx_description
1 polymer ?
#
loop_
_entity_poly.entity_id
_entity_poly.type
_entity_poly.pdbx_seq_one_letter_code
_entity_poly.pdbx_strand_id
1 'polypeptide(L)'
;YSSLDYITKFPIDTLKIDKSFVSDMEENPAHDSIVKATIALAHALKLKFVAEGIETKGQLDRLVELGCDEAQGYFFSEPLPADRFLQWACNYQCEAKTGKVIVSKSS
;
A
#
# COMPACT_ATOMS: atom_id res chain seq x y z
N TYR A 1 -2.91 -21.25 17.97
CA TYR A 1 -2.58 -21.21 16.53
C TYR A 1 -2.56 -19.76 16.10
N SER A 2 -1.46 -19.28 15.53
CA SER A 2 -1.29 -17.86 15.14
C SER A 2 -1.52 -17.66 13.64
N SER A 3 -2.02 -16.50 13.23
CA SER A 3 -2.15 -16.13 11.81
C SER A 3 -0.81 -16.14 11.06
N LEU A 4 0.31 -15.92 11.76
CA LEU A 4 1.66 -15.96 11.19
C LEU A 4 2.09 -17.36 10.73
N ASP A 5 1.67 -18.41 11.45
CA ASP A 5 1.95 -19.80 11.06
C ASP A 5 1.22 -20.19 9.77
N TYR A 6 0.12 -19.51 9.44
CA TYR A 6 -0.61 -19.71 8.19
C TYR A 6 0.03 -18.94 7.03
N ILE A 7 0.43 -17.69 7.27
CA ILE A 7 1.12 -16.84 6.28
C ILE A 7 2.32 -17.54 5.66
N THR A 8 3.10 -18.28 6.45
CA THR A 8 4.28 -19.02 5.96
C THR A 8 3.96 -20.31 5.18
N LYS A 9 2.71 -20.78 5.22
CA LYS A 9 2.27 -22.04 4.59
C LYS A 9 1.48 -21.84 3.31
N PHE A 10 0.92 -20.66 3.10
CA PHE A 10 0.19 -20.34 1.88
C PHE A 10 1.13 -19.74 0.83
N PRO A 11 0.93 -20.05 -0.46
CA PRO A 11 1.70 -19.46 -1.56
C PRO A 11 1.19 -18.03 -1.84
N ILE A 12 1.43 -17.12 -0.90
CA ILE A 12 1.13 -15.70 -1.06
C ILE A 12 2.41 -14.96 -1.44
N ASP A 13 2.25 -13.90 -2.23
CA ASP A 13 3.35 -13.03 -2.64
C ASP A 13 3.29 -11.64 -1.99
N THR A 14 2.17 -11.34 -1.33
CA THR A 14 1.83 -9.99 -0.87
C THR A 14 1.20 -9.99 0.53
N LEU A 15 1.61 -9.04 1.36
CA LEU A 15 0.99 -8.70 2.64
C LEU A 15 0.39 -7.29 2.55
N LYS A 16 -0.90 -7.14 2.87
CA LYS A 16 -1.59 -5.84 2.88
C LYS A 16 -1.86 -5.37 4.31
N ILE A 17 -1.87 -4.06 4.55
CA ILE A 17 -2.39 -3.46 5.79
C ILE A 17 -3.68 -2.69 5.51
N ASP A 18 -4.65 -2.83 6.42
CA ASP A 18 -5.96 -2.18 6.31
C ASP A 18 -5.85 -0.66 6.51
N LYS A 19 -6.75 0.07 5.84
CA LYS A 19 -6.83 1.53 5.90
C LYS A 19 -6.92 2.11 7.30
N SER A 20 -7.53 1.40 8.26
CA SER A 20 -7.68 1.91 9.63
C SER A 20 -6.34 2.20 10.31
N PHE A 21 -5.27 1.50 9.95
CA PHE A 21 -3.93 1.80 10.44
C PHE A 21 -3.30 2.97 9.70
N VAL A 22 -3.56 3.10 8.41
CA VAL A 22 -2.97 4.14 7.57
C VAL A 22 -3.62 5.50 7.80
N SER A 23 -4.95 5.55 7.93
CA SER A 23 -5.70 6.81 8.08
C SER A 23 -5.23 7.64 9.27
N ASP A 24 -4.89 6.98 10.40
CA ASP A 24 -4.52 7.68 11.63
C ASP A 24 -2.99 7.73 11.86
N MET A 25 -2.16 7.18 10.97
CA MET A 25 -0.71 7.02 11.25
C MET A 25 0.06 8.34 11.40
N GLU A 26 -0.44 9.43 10.82
CA GLU A 26 0.18 10.75 10.93
C GLU A 26 0.06 11.34 12.34
N GLU A 27 -1.03 11.02 13.05
CA GLU A 27 -1.36 11.57 14.38
C GLU A 27 -1.24 10.53 15.50
N ASN A 28 -1.15 9.25 15.15
CA ASN A 28 -1.08 8.13 16.10
C ASN A 28 0.25 7.36 15.97
N PRO A 29 1.22 7.62 16.87
CA PRO A 29 2.51 6.93 16.85
C PRO A 29 2.43 5.40 16.98
N ALA A 30 1.36 4.88 17.60
CA ALA A 30 1.16 3.44 17.70
C ALA A 30 0.79 2.85 16.33
N HIS A 31 -0.05 3.53 15.55
CA HIS A 31 -0.39 3.11 14.19
C HIS A 31 0.83 3.20 13.26
N ASP A 32 1.61 4.29 13.31
CA ASP A 32 2.89 4.38 12.56
C ASP A 32 3.83 3.22 12.90
N SER A 33 3.95 2.89 14.19
CA SER A 33 4.78 1.76 14.65
C SER A 33 4.28 0.41 14.14
N ILE A 34 2.96 0.20 14.09
CA ILE A 34 2.35 -1.03 13.55
C ILE A 34 2.59 -1.13 12.05
N VAL A 35 2.38 -0.05 11.30
CA VAL A 35 2.66 0.00 9.86
C VAL A 35 4.14 -0.35 9.59
N LYS A 36 5.06 0.32 10.29
CA LYS A 36 6.51 0.06 10.19
C LYS A 36 6.87 -1.39 10.51
N ALA A 37 6.34 -1.95 11.60
CA ALA A 37 6.62 -3.33 11.98
C ALA A 37 6.08 -4.32 10.95
N THR A 38 4.92 -4.04 10.35
CA THR A 38 4.29 -4.91 9.34
C THR A 38 5.05 -4.86 8.02
N ILE A 39 5.57 -3.69 7.60
CA ILE A 39 6.48 -3.58 6.44
C ILE A 39 7.72 -4.44 6.66
N ALA A 40 8.37 -4.30 7.82
CA ALA A 40 9.56 -5.08 8.15
C ALA A 40 9.28 -6.59 8.15
N LEU A 41 8.10 -7.00 8.64
CA LEU A 41 7.65 -8.38 8.60
C LEU A 41 7.45 -8.88 7.16
N ALA A 42 6.78 -8.11 6.30
CA ALA A 42 6.57 -8.47 4.90
C ALA A 42 7.91 -8.74 4.20
N HIS A 43 8.86 -7.80 4.34
CA HIS A 43 10.19 -7.93 3.75
C HIS A 43 10.99 -9.10 4.32
N ALA A 44 10.90 -9.37 5.62
CA ALA A 44 11.54 -10.53 6.25
C ALA A 44 11.01 -11.87 5.70
N LEU A 45 9.72 -11.89 5.35
CA LEU A 45 9.06 -13.04 4.71
C LEU A 45 9.20 -13.04 3.18
N LYS A 46 9.92 -12.07 2.61
CA LYS A 46 10.09 -11.86 1.15
C LYS A 46 8.76 -11.66 0.42
N LEU A 47 7.78 -11.08 1.10
CA LEU A 47 6.50 -10.66 0.55
C LEU A 47 6.56 -9.18 0.17
N LYS A 48 5.82 -8.81 -0.88
CA LYS A 48 5.54 -7.41 -1.18
C LYS A 48 4.60 -6.82 -0.14
N PHE A 49 4.79 -5.57 0.22
CA PHE A 49 3.89 -4.84 1.12
C PHE A 49 2.97 -3.88 0.35
N VAL A 50 1.67 -3.94 0.63
CA VAL A 50 0.68 -3.01 0.08
C VAL A 50 -0.02 -2.23 1.20
N ALA A 51 0.02 -0.90 1.14
CA ALA A 51 -0.77 -0.04 2.02
C ALA A 51 -2.10 0.35 1.36
N GLU A 52 -3.21 0.14 2.07
CA GLU A 52 -4.55 0.55 1.61
C GLU A 52 -5.04 1.82 2.32
N GLY A 53 -5.88 2.59 1.63
CA GLY A 53 -6.56 3.76 2.20
C GLY A 53 -5.73 5.05 2.24
N ILE A 54 -4.82 5.25 1.28
CA ILE A 54 -4.05 6.49 1.20
C ILE A 54 -4.96 7.64 0.74
N GLU A 55 -5.05 8.70 1.53
CA GLU A 55 -5.88 9.87 1.26
C GLU A 55 -5.07 11.17 1.24
N THR A 56 -3.93 11.22 1.94
CA THR A 56 -3.09 12.42 2.05
C THR A 56 -1.70 12.20 1.44
N LYS A 57 -1.04 13.30 1.06
CA LYS A 57 0.36 13.25 0.62
C LYS A 57 1.31 12.86 1.75
N GLY A 58 1.02 13.27 2.99
CA GLY A 58 1.86 12.95 4.14
C GLY A 58 1.85 11.45 4.48
N GLN A 59 0.70 10.78 4.38
CA GLN A 59 0.60 9.32 4.45
C GLN A 59 1.47 8.64 3.38
N LEU A 60 1.38 9.09 2.12
CA LEU A 60 2.18 8.54 1.02
C LEU A 60 3.68 8.74 1.26
N ASP A 61 4.10 9.95 1.57
CA ASP A 61 5.51 10.30 1.78
C ASP A 61 6.08 9.48 2.95
N ARG A 62 5.31 9.32 4.03
CA ARG A 62 5.69 8.46 5.17
C ARG A 62 5.81 6.99 4.77
N LEU A 63 4.88 6.45 4.00
CA LEU A 63 4.95 5.07 3.51
C LEU A 63 6.15 4.84 2.59
N VAL A 64 6.49 5.81 1.74
CA VAL A 64 7.70 5.79 0.90
C VAL A 64 8.96 5.74 1.78
N GLU A 65 9.04 6.56 2.82
CA GLU A 65 10.15 6.55 3.78
C GLU A 65 10.31 5.21 4.50
N LEU A 66 9.19 4.59 4.88
CA LEU A 66 9.18 3.28 5.54
C LEU A 66 9.50 2.12 4.58
N GLY A 67 9.57 2.37 3.27
CA GLY A 67 9.90 1.36 2.26
C GLY A 67 8.69 0.55 1.78
N CYS A 68 7.48 1.13 1.81
CA CYS A 68 6.29 0.53 1.21
C CYS A 68 6.50 0.25 -0.29
N ASP A 69 6.06 -0.92 -0.77
CA ASP A 69 6.27 -1.34 -2.17
C ASP A 69 5.14 -0.83 -3.10
N GLU A 70 3.90 -0.91 -2.64
CA GLU A 70 2.70 -0.55 -3.41
C GLU A 70 1.69 0.17 -2.51
N ALA A 71 0.96 1.13 -3.06
CA ALA A 71 -0.02 1.92 -2.30
C ALA A 71 -1.33 2.07 -3.08
N GLN A 72 -2.45 2.02 -2.35
CA GLN A 72 -3.80 2.14 -2.90
C GLN A 72 -4.62 3.09 -2.05
N GLY A 73 -5.34 4.02 -2.68
CA GLY A 73 -6.26 4.91 -1.96
C GLY A 73 -6.78 6.07 -2.81
N TYR A 74 -7.70 6.84 -2.22
CA TYR A 74 -8.38 7.96 -2.89
C TYR A 74 -7.44 9.12 -3.24
N PHE A 75 -6.26 9.17 -2.63
CA PHE A 75 -5.18 10.06 -3.04
C PHE A 75 -4.83 9.90 -4.54
N PHE A 76 -4.94 8.69 -5.08
CA PHE A 76 -4.67 8.40 -6.49
C PHE A 76 -5.92 8.51 -7.36
N SER A 77 -6.99 7.85 -6.93
CA SER A 77 -8.30 7.86 -7.58
C SER A 77 -9.35 7.25 -6.67
N GLU A 78 -10.57 7.77 -6.76
CA GLU A 78 -11.74 7.05 -6.26
C GLU A 78 -12.02 5.79 -7.12
N PRO A 79 -12.83 4.83 -6.66
CA PRO A 79 -13.23 3.69 -7.47
C PRO A 79 -13.92 4.14 -8.76
N LEU A 80 -13.31 3.80 -9.90
CA LEU A 80 -13.82 4.20 -11.21
C LEU A 80 -14.65 3.08 -11.85
N PRO A 81 -15.75 3.42 -12.55
CA PRO A 81 -16.39 2.48 -13.46
C PRO A 81 -15.45 2.13 -14.61
N ALA A 82 -15.66 0.94 -15.20
CA ALA A 82 -14.73 0.34 -16.16
C ALA A 82 -14.48 1.21 -17.41
N ASP A 83 -15.49 1.95 -17.86
CA ASP A 83 -15.42 2.89 -18.98
C ASP A 83 -14.47 4.07 -18.72
N ARG A 84 -14.39 4.54 -17.47
CA ARG A 84 -13.50 5.64 -17.07
C ARG A 84 -12.12 5.17 -16.60
N PHE A 85 -11.99 3.92 -16.18
CA PHE A 85 -10.71 3.37 -15.72
C PHE A 85 -9.61 3.41 -16.78
N LEU A 86 -9.90 2.98 -18.02
CA LEU A 86 -8.90 2.93 -19.09
C LEU A 86 -8.32 4.31 -19.41
N GLN A 87 -9.19 5.34 -19.42
CA GLN A 87 -8.78 6.72 -19.65
C GLN A 87 -7.90 7.23 -18.50
N TRP A 88 -8.33 7.00 -17.25
CA TRP A 88 -7.55 7.38 -16.08
C TRP A 88 -6.18 6.70 -16.06
N ALA A 89 -6.11 5.39 -16.31
CA ALA A 89 -4.86 4.63 -16.29
C ALA A 89 -3.86 5.09 -17.36
N CYS A 90 -4.35 5.48 -18.54
CA CYS A 90 -3.54 6.03 -19.61
C CYS A 90 -2.93 7.40 -19.21
N ASN A 91 -3.75 8.27 -18.61
CA ASN A 91 -3.30 9.60 -18.16
C ASN A 91 -2.34 9.50 -16.98
N TYR A 92 -2.62 8.63 -16.01
CA TYR A 92 -1.83 8.46 -14.79
C TYR A 92 -0.38 8.01 -15.09
N GLN A 93 -0.19 7.13 -16.07
CA GLN A 93 1.14 6.66 -16.48
C GLN A 93 2.01 7.74 -17.14
N CYS A 94 1.40 8.78 -17.70
CA CYS A 94 2.13 9.91 -18.27
C CYS A 94 2.68 10.86 -17.19
N GLU A 95 2.11 10.84 -15.98
CA GLU A 95 2.40 11.79 -14.89
C GLU A 95 3.28 11.19 -13.78
N ALA A 96 3.28 9.86 -13.60
CA ALA A 96 3.99 9.19 -12.51
C ALA A 96 5.51 9.11 -12.73
N LYS A 97 6.25 10.17 -12.34
CA LYS A 97 7.72 10.15 -12.17
C LYS A 97 8.13 10.49 -10.73
N THR A 98 7.74 9.70 -9.73
CA THR A 98 8.34 9.82 -8.39
C THR A 98 8.33 8.48 -7.65
N GLY A 99 9.54 7.97 -7.36
CA GLY A 99 9.90 7.11 -6.24
C GLY A 99 9.11 5.83 -5.99
N LYS A 100 9.68 4.68 -6.39
CA LYS A 100 9.54 3.27 -5.93
C LYS A 100 8.17 2.65 -5.58
N VAL A 101 7.12 3.41 -5.27
CA VAL A 101 5.78 2.88 -5.00
C VAL A 101 5.08 2.63 -6.32
N ILE A 102 4.89 1.36 -6.65
CA ILE A 102 4.21 0.96 -7.88
C ILE A 102 2.71 0.97 -7.60
N VAL A 103 1.97 1.88 -8.26
CA VAL A 103 0.51 1.78 -8.36
C VAL A 103 0.24 0.70 -9.42
N SER A 104 0.07 -0.55 -8.98
CA SER A 104 0.16 -1.74 -9.84
C SER A 104 -1.10 -1.98 -10.68
N LYS A 105 -0.86 -2.48 -11.90
CA LYS A 105 -1.82 -2.81 -12.96
C LYS A 105 -2.18 -4.29 -12.82
N SER A 106 -3.42 -4.62 -12.46
CA SER A 106 -3.91 -6.01 -12.55
C SER A 106 -4.31 -6.28 -14.00
N SER A 107 -3.71 -7.32 -14.59
CA SER A 107 -4.03 -7.83 -15.95
C SER A 107 -5.42 -8.47 -16.00
#